data_AF-G7EJT4-F1
#
_entry.id   AF-G7EJT4-F1
#
_cell.length_a   1.000
_cell.length_b   1.000
_cell.length_c   1.000
_cell.angle_alpha   90.00
_cell.angle_beta   90.00
_cell.angle_gamma   90.00
#
_symmetry.space_group_name_H-M   'P 1'
#
loop_
_entity.id
_entity.type
_entity.pdbx_description
1 polymer ?
#
loop_
_entity_poly.entity_id
_entity_poly.type
_entity_poly.pdbx_seq_one_letter_code
_entity_poly.pdbx_strand_id
1 'polypeptide(L)' 'MYNKDLYENEYNYVLFGQFDGVPEINLDEVEDWKWVSIDELFSDLENNSDAYTPWFSILLLDVIDSYKKLTMCR' A
#
# COMPACT_ATOMS: atom_id res chain seq x y z
N MET A 1 -8.37 -9.42 14.61
CA MET A 1 -9.03 -10.74 14.43
C MET A 1 -9.35 -10.91 12.95
N TYR A 2 -8.55 -11.68 12.21
CA TYR A 2 -8.90 -12.07 10.84
C TYR A 2 -10.04 -13.09 10.89
N ASN A 3 -11.18 -12.78 10.26
CA ASN A 3 -12.22 -13.77 10.05
C ASN A 3 -11.77 -14.71 8.92
N LYS A 4 -11.50 -15.97 9.24
CA LYS A 4 -10.97 -16.98 8.31
C LYS A 4 -11.96 -17.37 7.20
N ASP A 5 -13.20 -16.89 7.29
CA ASP A 5 -14.26 -17.18 6.32
C ASP A 5 -14.42 -16.10 5.24
N LEU A 6 -13.60 -15.04 5.28
CA LEU A 6 -13.57 -14.00 4.25
C LEU A 6 -12.45 -14.26 3.25
N TYR A 7 -12.77 -14.16 1.97
CA TYR A 7 -11.82 -14.25 0.86
C TYR A 7 -12.12 -13.16 -0.18
N GLU A 8 -11.07 -12.67 -0.82
CA GLU A 8 -11.15 -11.69 -1.92
C GLU A 8 -10.74 -12.40 -3.23
N ASN A 9 -11.45 -12.12 -4.33
CA ASN A 9 -11.15 -12.65 -5.66
C ASN A 9 -11.41 -11.56 -6.70
N GLU A 10 -10.35 -10.83 -7.05
CA GLU A 10 -10.45 -9.56 -7.76
C GLU A 10 -9.36 -9.40 -8.82
N TYR A 11 -9.71 -8.73 -9.93
CA TYR A 11 -8.74 -8.20 -10.89
C TYR A 11 -8.36 -6.78 -10.48
N ASN A 12 -7.13 -6.62 -10.01
CA ASN A 12 -6.65 -5.35 -9.48
C ASN A 12 -5.93 -4.51 -10.54
N TYR A 13 -6.19 -3.21 -10.52
CA TYR A 13 -5.43 -2.20 -11.26
C TYR A 13 -4.76 -1.27 -10.24
N VAL A 14 -3.43 -1.18 -10.27
CA VAL A 14 -2.69 -0.29 -9.37
C VAL A 14 -2.51 1.07 -10.02
N LEU A 15 -2.91 2.12 -9.32
CA LEU A 15 -2.79 3.51 -9.76
C LEU A 15 -1.77 4.24 -8.90
N PHE A 16 -0.95 5.09 -9.53
CA PHE A 16 -0.02 5.98 -8.84
C PHE A 16 -0.49 7.43 -9.00
N GLY A 17 -0.57 8.15 -7.88
CA GLY A 17 -0.94 9.56 -7.83
C GLY A 17 0.06 10.37 -7.00
N GLN A 18 -0.05 11.69 -7.06
CA GLN A 18 0.73 12.62 -6.25
C GLN A 18 -0.23 13.56 -5.51
N PHE A 19 0.08 13.83 -4.26
CA PHE A 19 -0.73 14.68 -3.41
C PHE A 19 0.17 15.35 -2.37
N ASP A 20 0.17 16.68 -2.35
CA ASP A 20 1.04 17.49 -1.49
C ASP A 20 0.28 18.08 -0.28
N GLY A 21 -0.93 17.58 -0.01
CA GLY A 21 -1.79 18.05 1.08
C GLY A 21 -1.85 17.11 2.28
N VAL A 22 -2.76 17.41 3.20
CA VAL A 22 -3.09 16.55 4.35
C VAL A 22 -4.36 15.77 4.00
N PRO A 23 -4.35 14.41 4.06
CA PRO A 23 -5.56 13.62 3.86
C PRO A 23 -6.68 14.00 4.84
N GLU A 24 -7.84 14.37 4.31
CA GLU A 24 -9.09 14.49 5.05
C GLU A 24 -9.79 13.12 5.04
N ILE A 25 -9.67 12.35 6.13
CA ILE A 25 -10.15 10.96 6.20
C ILE A 25 -11.56 10.85 6.77
N ASN A 26 -12.28 9.81 6.35
CA ASN A 26 -13.50 9.34 7.01
C ASN A 26 -13.13 8.24 8.02
N LEU A 27 -13.38 8.49 9.31
CA LEU A 27 -13.01 7.55 10.40
C LEU A 27 -13.84 6.26 10.42
N ASP A 28 -14.97 6.21 9.71
CA ASP A 28 -15.73 4.98 9.54
C ASP A 28 -15.02 3.98 8.59
N GLU A 29 -14.11 4.48 7.74
CA GLU A 29 -13.41 3.70 6.71
C GLU A 29 -11.90 3.62 6.95
N VAL A 30 -11.29 4.65 7.54
CA VAL A 30 -9.84 4.78 7.73
C VAL A 30 -9.54 5.12 9.18
N GLU A 31 -8.81 4.25 9.87
CA GLU A 31 -8.42 4.45 11.28
C GLU A 31 -7.29 5.48 11.44
N ASP A 32 -6.26 5.41 10.59
CA ASP A 32 -5.10 6.33 10.62
C ASP A 32 -4.35 6.32 9.26
N TRP A 33 -3.45 7.28 9.05
CA TRP A 33 -2.56 7.34 7.88
C TRP A 33 -1.17 7.86 8.25
N LYS A 34 -0.15 7.40 7.51
CA LYS A 34 1.23 7.90 7.61
C LYS A 34 1.82 8.13 6.23
N TRP A 35 2.50 9.26 6.03
CA TRP A 35 3.44 9.41 4.92
C TRP A 35 4.72 8.65 5.26
N VAL A 36 5.15 7.77 4.35
CA VAL A 36 6.42 7.03 4.47
C VAL A 36 7.14 7.05 3.13
N SER A 37 8.46 6.98 3.16
CA SER A 37 9.22 6.72 1.94
C SER A 37 9.01 5.29 1.46
N ILE A 38 9.26 5.05 0.18
CA ILE A 38 9.12 3.72 -0.41
C ILE A 38 10.08 2.70 0.22
N ASP A 39 11.30 3.13 0.57
CA ASP A 39 12.31 2.26 1.19
C ASP A 39 11.94 1.92 2.64
N GLU A 40 11.41 2.87 3.41
CA GLU A 40 10.86 2.60 4.74
C GLU A 40 9.69 1.62 4.68
N LEU A 41 8.79 1.80 3.71
CA LEU A 41 7.65 0.90 3.51
C LEU A 41 8.10 -0.54 3.20
N PHE A 42 9.15 -0.72 2.40
CA PHE A 42 9.72 -2.06 2.15
C PHE A 42 10.28 -2.70 3.40
N SER A 43 11.10 -1.93 4.15
CA SER A 43 11.68 -2.45 5.38
C SER A 43 10.59 -2.82 6.39
N ASP A 44 9.51 -2.03 6.48
CA ASP A 44 8.38 -2.30 7.36
C ASP A 44 7.58 -3.54 6.91
N LEU A 45 7.35 -3.71 5.62
CA LEU A 45 6.72 -4.92 5.05
C LEU A 45 7.51 -6.20 5.32
N GLU A 46 8.84 -6.14 5.26
CA GLU A 46 9.71 -7.30 5.55
C GLU A 46 9.70 -7.67 7.04
N ASN A 47 9.68 -6.68 7.93
CA ASN A 47 9.81 -6.88 9.37
C ASN A 47 8.46 -7.06 10.08
N ASN A 48 7.38 -6.50 9.53
CA ASN A 48 6.06 -6.42 10.15
C ASN A 48 4.95 -6.81 9.14
N SER A 49 5.15 -7.84 8.34
CA SER A 49 4.20 -8.26 7.28
C SER A 49 2.76 -8.47 7.76
N ASP A 50 2.57 -8.95 9.00
CA ASP A 50 1.25 -9.16 9.61
C ASP A 50 0.47 -7.86 9.88
N ALA A 51 1.13 -6.70 9.85
CA ALA A 51 0.50 -5.39 9.97
C ALA A 51 -0.19 -4.94 8.66
N TYR A 52 0.00 -5.68 7.56
CA TYR A 52 -0.50 -5.34 6.25
C TYR A 52 -1.53 -6.36 5.76
N THR A 53 -2.43 -5.90 4.88
CA THR A 53 -3.29 -6.80 4.13
C THR A 53 -2.46 -7.63 3.14
N PRO A 54 -2.75 -8.93 2.94
CA PRO A 54 -2.02 -9.77 2.00
C PRO A 54 -1.97 -9.22 0.57
N TRP A 55 -3.08 -8.67 0.06
CA TRP A 55 -3.15 -8.11 -1.30
C TRP A 55 -2.17 -6.94 -1.49
N PHE A 56 -2.02 -6.07 -0.47
CA PHE A 56 -1.15 -4.91 -0.57
C PHE A 56 0.31 -5.31 -0.77
N SER A 57 0.78 -6.30 0.01
CA SER A 57 2.14 -6.81 -0.08
C SER A 57 2.42 -7.42 -1.47
N ILE A 58 1.47 -8.20 -2.01
CA ILE A 58 1.58 -8.83 -3.33
C ILE A 58 1.63 -7.76 -4.42
N LEU A 59 0.65 -6.85 -4.43
CA LEU A 59 0.54 -5.84 -5.48
C LEU A 59 1.73 -4.87 -5.48
N LEU A 60 2.23 -4.46 -4.30
CA LEU A 60 3.37 -3.55 -4.22
C LEU A 60 4.65 -4.17 -4.81
N LEU A 61 4.91 -5.45 -4.50
CA LEU A 61 6.07 -6.17 -5.04
C LEU A 61 5.99 -6.30 -6.56
N ASP A 62 4.81 -6.51 -7.13
CA ASP A 62 4.61 -6.64 -8.58
C ASP A 62 4.87 -5.32 -9.33
N VAL A 63 4.54 -4.18 -8.72
CA VAL A 63 4.57 -2.88 -9.42
C VAL A 63 5.78 -2.01 -9.10
N ILE A 64 6.61 -2.39 -8.13
CA ILE A 64 7.65 -1.49 -7.61
C ILE A 64 8.66 -1.04 -8.66
N ASP A 65 9.10 -1.95 -9.54
CA ASP A 65 10.04 -1.59 -10.59
C ASP A 65 9.44 -0.58 -11.57
N SER A 66 8.13 -0.66 -11.81
CA SER A 66 7.40 0.31 -12.62
C SER A 66 7.31 1.65 -11.90
N TYR A 67 7.00 1.66 -10.60
CA TYR A 67 7.01 2.87 -9.78
C TYR A 67 8.37 3.57 -9.79
N LYS A 68 9.46 2.83 -9.51
CA LYS A 68 10.83 3.38 -9.49
C LYS A 68 11.23 3.98 -10.83
N LYS A 69 10.84 3.36 -11.95
CA LYS A 69 11.07 3.92 -13.30
C LYS A 69 10.31 5.22 -13.51
N LEU A 70 9.04 5.29 -13.10
CA LEU A 70 8.23 6.51 -13.20
C LEU A 70 8.81 7.67 -12.39
N THR A 71 9.37 7.37 -11.21
CA THR A 71 9.94 8.40 -10.32
C THR A 71 11.38 8.77 -10.66
N MET A 72 12.17 7.90 -11.29
CA MET A 72 13.55 8.20 -11.71
C MET A 72 13.66 9.02 -13.01
N CYS A 73 12.67 8.93 -13.91
CA CYS A 73 12.64 9.73 -15.14
C CYS A 73 12.14 11.17 -14.94
N ARG A 74 12.10 11.65 -13.70
CA ARG A 74 11.61 12.97 -13.34
C ARG A 74 12.72 13.81 -12.72
#